data_AF-A0AAD0HU30-F1
#
_entry.id   AF-A0AAD0HU30-F1
#
_cell.length_a   1.000
_cell.length_b   1.000
_cell.length_c   1.000
_cell.angle_alpha   90.00
_cell.angle_beta   90.00
_cell.angle_gamma   90.00
#
_symmetry.space_group_name_H-M   'P 1'
#
loop_
_entity.id
_entity.type
_entity.pdbx_description
1 polymer ?
#
loop_
_entity_poly.entity_id
_entity_poly.type
_entity_poly.pdbx_seq_one_letter_code
_entity_poly.pdbx_strand_id
1 'polypeptide(L)'
;MKKIGLIVLLTLSFLLLTSCNKGKNEEVKNEKIKFSEESYSLFEKFATDKKETMEKLKSLNKEEANNLYEEYQAQNNNTLYDIDEASASFLDSIYGDTNGENFTDKDWADANKILNKYDLELWDIGEGMVTIRELPHLYYDVFKDYVTDDYKEYLKIWAKDDEELYQADAGLSISFEELGDRIARWENFLNKYPNSTLKPKVTALLNSYREDYLLGMENTPTLDGGYDNIPITVDEEAKKEYDRFMKKYPNSPTVELIKYFLENYQNNDIYDLIRNKILNEFELDLTKEALSENLGRVLAIQDNFNEKIFTSADWTVNLDDNTFSNAKEKYPIEFIGTAILKENGETIWIWEDSSLATEIQATAGNNAIPILTYNSFELPKNMSANAFVSLACGILHDKIAFSGIDYTEKGGMYYFVVSKLPETVFSPVAIKKFADITELAIKNYDIDHKIFVENFLEWNKTKYEWQGDKIIADFGNEDKLEIQFEKIEDKYRIKEIIL
;
A
#
# COMPACT_ATOMS: atom_id res chain seq x y z
N MET A 1 -89.77 39.80 10.47
CA MET A 1 -90.21 40.15 9.10
C MET A 1 -89.02 40.78 8.36
N LYS A 2 -88.64 40.21 7.20
CA LYS A 2 -87.68 40.63 6.14
C LYS A 2 -86.18 40.78 6.56
N LYS A 3 -85.30 39.78 6.38
CA LYS A 3 -84.53 39.32 5.16
C LYS A 3 -83.58 40.42 4.63
N ILE A 4 -82.24 40.30 4.58
CA ILE A 4 -81.28 39.40 3.86
C ILE A 4 -79.87 39.71 4.49
N GLY A 5 -78.98 38.79 4.85
CA GLY A 5 -78.12 37.93 4.00
C GLY A 5 -76.64 38.22 4.33
N LEU A 6 -75.89 37.18 4.69
CA LEU A 6 -74.48 37.18 5.10
C LEU A 6 -73.54 37.13 3.88
N ILE A 7 -72.33 37.74 3.97
CA ILE A 7 -70.97 37.20 3.61
C ILE A 7 -69.95 38.31 3.22
N VAL A 8 -68.92 38.45 4.09
CA VAL A 8 -67.44 38.58 3.90
C VAL A 8 -66.84 39.26 2.64
N LEU A 9 -65.95 40.27 2.82
CA LEU A 9 -64.51 40.26 2.43
C LEU A 9 -63.78 41.62 2.64
N LEU A 10 -62.43 41.52 2.76
CA LEU A 10 -61.36 42.50 2.50
C LEU A 10 -60.84 43.41 3.63
N THR A 11 -59.76 42.96 4.26
CA THR A 11 -58.73 43.81 4.88
C THR A 11 -57.46 43.77 4.03
N LEU A 12 -57.13 44.86 3.35
CA LEU A 12 -55.83 45.03 2.69
C LEU A 12 -55.53 46.52 2.53
N SER A 13 -54.49 47.01 3.20
CA SER A 13 -53.56 48.09 2.80
C SER A 13 -53.01 48.79 4.04
N PHE A 14 -51.77 48.49 4.41
CA PHE A 14 -50.80 49.51 4.81
C PHE A 14 -49.40 48.88 4.74
N LEU A 15 -48.66 49.25 3.69
CA LEU A 15 -47.26 48.92 3.48
C LEU A 15 -46.55 50.26 3.18
N LEU A 16 -45.27 50.32 3.58
CA LEU A 16 -44.26 51.38 3.41
C LEU A 16 -44.28 52.44 4.55
N LEU A 17 -43.20 52.74 5.28
CA LEU A 17 -41.76 52.43 5.23
C LEU A 17 -41.18 52.73 6.63
N THR A 18 -40.24 51.92 7.12
CA THR A 18 -39.01 52.47 7.71
C THR A 18 -37.84 51.53 7.41
N SER A 19 -36.97 52.02 6.55
CA SER A 19 -35.64 51.51 6.29
C SER A 19 -34.77 51.73 7.54
N CYS A 20 -34.19 50.65 8.06
CA CYS A 20 -32.99 50.73 8.88
C CYS A 20 -32.02 49.63 8.45
N ASN A 21 -30.92 50.10 7.90
CA ASN A 21 -29.82 49.38 7.28
C ASN A 21 -29.13 48.46 8.30
N LYS A 22 -29.41 47.17 8.27
CA LYS A 22 -28.50 46.13 8.75
C LYS A 22 -27.91 45.48 7.53
N GLY A 23 -26.68 45.83 7.19
CA GLY A 23 -25.88 45.07 6.24
C GLY A 23 -25.77 43.64 6.74
N LYS A 24 -26.62 42.76 6.25
CA LYS A 24 -26.31 41.34 6.18
C LYS A 24 -25.18 41.26 5.16
N ASN A 25 -24.00 40.81 5.59
CA ASN A 25 -23.07 40.20 4.64
C ASN A 25 -23.78 38.94 4.13
N GLU A 26 -24.62 39.10 3.11
CA GLU A 26 -24.95 38.00 2.22
C GLU A 26 -23.61 37.68 1.53
N GLU A 27 -23.01 36.54 1.89
CA GLU A 27 -21.90 36.00 1.12
C GLU A 27 -22.35 35.92 -0.33
N VAL A 28 -21.70 36.69 -1.19
CA VAL A 28 -21.93 36.62 -2.62
C VAL A 28 -21.61 35.19 -3.03
N LYS A 29 -22.64 34.44 -3.40
CA LYS A 29 -22.50 33.05 -3.83
C LYS A 29 -21.61 33.04 -5.08
N ASN A 30 -20.47 32.38 -4.99
CA ASN A 30 -19.58 32.23 -6.14
C ASN A 30 -20.20 31.24 -7.14
N GLU A 31 -20.61 31.74 -8.31
CA GLU A 31 -21.33 30.93 -9.31
C GLU A 31 -20.46 29.88 -10.02
N LYS A 32 -19.12 29.99 -9.89
CA LYS A 32 -18.18 29.00 -10.44
C LYS A 32 -18.13 27.72 -9.62
N ILE A 33 -18.50 27.78 -8.33
CA ILE A 33 -18.47 26.61 -7.44
C ILE A 33 -19.77 25.83 -7.56
N LYS A 34 -19.68 24.60 -8.09
CA LYS A 34 -20.85 23.78 -8.44
C LYS A 34 -20.69 22.33 -7.99
N PHE A 35 -20.76 22.09 -6.70
CA PHE A 35 -20.94 20.74 -6.15
C PHE A 35 -22.36 20.24 -6.39
N SER A 36 -22.49 18.95 -6.70
CA SER A 36 -23.79 18.29 -6.87
C SER A 36 -24.47 18.02 -5.51
N GLU A 37 -25.77 17.68 -5.50
CA GLU A 37 -26.44 17.23 -4.27
C GLU A 37 -25.79 15.96 -3.71
N GLU A 38 -25.28 15.10 -4.60
CA GLU A 38 -24.54 13.88 -4.26
C GLU A 38 -23.21 14.20 -3.58
N SER A 39 -22.41 15.13 -4.13
CA SER A 39 -21.17 15.62 -3.49
C SER A 39 -21.44 16.11 -2.06
N TYR A 40 -22.48 16.94 -1.85
CA TYR A 40 -22.84 17.42 -0.51
C TYR A 40 -23.26 16.29 0.43
N SER A 41 -24.00 15.28 -0.07
CA SER A 41 -24.36 14.11 0.74
C SER A 41 -23.12 13.33 1.19
N LEU A 42 -22.11 13.21 0.33
CA LEU A 42 -20.86 12.54 0.66
C LEU A 42 -20.00 13.37 1.63
N PHE A 43 -19.97 14.70 1.51
CA PHE A 43 -19.31 15.58 2.49
C PHE A 43 -19.94 15.44 3.89
N GLU A 44 -21.27 15.41 3.98
CA GLU A 44 -21.99 15.20 5.24
C GLU A 44 -21.74 13.79 5.81
N LYS A 45 -21.64 12.76 4.94
CA LYS A 45 -21.25 11.42 5.34
C LYS A 45 -19.85 11.42 5.94
N PHE A 46 -18.85 12.01 5.27
CA PHE A 46 -17.47 12.11 5.76
C PHE A 46 -17.40 12.77 7.16
N ALA A 47 -18.10 13.89 7.34
CA ALA A 47 -18.17 14.57 8.64
C ALA A 47 -18.95 13.79 9.72
N THR A 48 -19.91 12.94 9.32
CA THR A 48 -20.66 12.07 10.24
C THR A 48 -19.81 10.89 10.68
N ASP A 49 -19.10 10.24 9.74
CA ASP A 49 -18.20 9.12 10.02
C ASP A 49 -17.11 9.55 11.02
N LYS A 50 -16.55 10.75 10.87
CA LYS A 50 -15.63 11.35 11.87
C LYS A 50 -16.23 11.38 13.28
N LYS A 51 -17.47 11.85 13.42
CA LYS A 51 -18.16 11.95 14.73
C LYS A 51 -18.39 10.56 15.33
N GLU A 52 -18.82 9.60 14.52
CA GLU A 52 -19.03 8.22 14.97
C GLU A 52 -17.72 7.56 15.43
N THR A 53 -16.63 7.76 14.69
CA THR A 53 -15.28 7.29 15.08
C THR A 53 -14.84 7.92 16.41
N MET A 54 -15.03 9.23 16.58
CA MET A 54 -14.71 9.92 17.84
C MET A 54 -15.53 9.40 19.04
N GLU A 55 -16.78 8.98 18.84
CA GLU A 55 -17.57 8.34 19.90
C GLU A 55 -17.05 6.93 20.23
N LYS A 56 -16.73 6.11 19.22
CA LYS A 56 -16.15 4.76 19.42
C LYS A 56 -14.84 4.82 20.21
N LEU A 57 -13.96 5.78 19.88
CA LEU A 57 -12.65 5.95 20.52
C LEU A 57 -12.71 6.08 22.05
N LYS A 58 -13.79 6.66 22.61
CA LYS A 58 -13.91 6.92 24.05
C LYS A 58 -13.90 5.68 24.93
N SER A 59 -14.24 4.50 24.37
CA SER A 59 -14.30 3.23 25.11
C SER A 59 -13.13 2.29 24.83
N LEU A 60 -12.26 2.61 23.87
CA LEU A 60 -11.19 1.72 23.42
C LEU A 60 -9.92 1.89 24.24
N ASN A 61 -9.14 0.82 24.34
CA ASN A 61 -7.74 0.92 24.74
C ASN A 61 -6.86 1.39 23.57
N LYS A 62 -5.57 1.67 23.83
CA LYS A 62 -4.67 2.25 22.82
C LYS A 62 -4.43 1.35 21.60
N GLU A 63 -4.34 0.03 21.79
CA GLU A 63 -4.12 -0.93 20.70
C GLU A 63 -5.39 -1.07 19.85
N GLU A 64 -6.55 -1.15 20.48
CA GLU A 64 -7.85 -1.12 19.78
C GLU A 64 -8.05 0.20 19.02
N ALA A 65 -7.59 1.32 19.56
CA ALA A 65 -7.64 2.62 18.89
C ALA A 65 -6.72 2.70 17.67
N ASN A 66 -5.55 2.05 17.70
CA ASN A 66 -4.69 1.92 16.50
C ASN A 66 -5.44 1.17 15.39
N ASN A 67 -6.10 0.04 15.71
CA ASN A 67 -6.87 -0.73 14.72
C ASN A 67 -8.03 0.09 14.13
N LEU A 68 -8.75 0.84 14.98
CA LEU A 68 -9.82 1.73 14.52
C LEU A 68 -9.28 2.85 13.62
N TYR A 69 -8.05 3.33 13.81
CA TYR A 69 -7.43 4.28 12.88
C TYR A 69 -7.23 3.66 11.50
N GLU A 70 -6.67 2.46 11.42
CA GLU A 70 -6.43 1.77 10.13
C GLU A 70 -7.76 1.52 9.38
N GLU A 71 -8.79 1.06 10.09
CA GLU A 71 -10.13 0.88 9.53
C GLU A 71 -10.74 2.20 9.04
N TYR A 72 -10.61 3.26 9.85
CA TYR A 72 -11.16 4.57 9.52
C TYR A 72 -10.45 5.23 8.34
N GLN A 73 -9.12 5.12 8.25
CA GLN A 73 -8.34 5.59 7.11
C GLN A 73 -8.77 4.88 5.82
N ALA A 74 -8.91 3.55 5.84
CA ALA A 74 -9.36 2.80 4.67
C ALA A 74 -10.79 3.18 4.25
N GLN A 75 -11.70 3.39 5.20
CA GLN A 75 -13.06 3.88 4.93
C GLN A 75 -13.05 5.30 4.34
N ASN A 76 -12.20 6.18 4.85
CA ASN A 76 -12.05 7.54 4.33
C ASN A 76 -11.55 7.52 2.89
N ASN A 77 -10.53 6.73 2.56
CA ASN A 77 -10.03 6.60 1.18
C ASN A 77 -11.14 6.23 0.18
N ASN A 78 -12.01 5.28 0.56
CA ASN A 78 -13.18 4.92 -0.28
C ASN A 78 -14.17 6.07 -0.41
N THR A 79 -14.44 6.79 0.69
CA THR A 79 -15.37 7.92 0.67
C THR A 79 -14.81 9.10 -0.13
N LEU A 80 -13.50 9.33 -0.10
CA LEU A 80 -12.81 10.36 -0.88
C LEU A 80 -12.84 10.03 -2.37
N TYR A 81 -12.68 8.75 -2.73
CA TYR A 81 -12.88 8.28 -4.11
C TYR A 81 -14.30 8.60 -4.62
N ASP A 82 -15.33 8.25 -3.83
CA ASP A 82 -16.73 8.56 -4.18
C ASP A 82 -16.96 10.08 -4.29
N ILE A 83 -16.31 10.87 -3.43
CA ILE A 83 -16.37 12.34 -3.46
C ILE A 83 -15.78 12.89 -4.75
N ASP A 84 -14.61 12.41 -5.17
CA ASP A 84 -13.95 12.83 -6.40
C ASP A 84 -14.81 12.46 -7.61
N GLU A 85 -15.35 11.24 -7.66
CA GLU A 85 -16.24 10.81 -8.74
C GLU A 85 -17.48 11.71 -8.84
N ALA A 86 -18.16 11.95 -7.72
CA ALA A 86 -19.33 12.82 -7.66
C ALA A 86 -19.03 14.30 -7.97
N SER A 87 -17.77 14.72 -7.81
CA SER A 87 -17.30 16.10 -7.99
C SER A 87 -16.52 16.31 -9.29
N ALA A 88 -16.31 15.25 -10.09
CA ALA A 88 -15.44 15.25 -11.27
C ALA A 88 -15.75 16.41 -12.23
N SER A 89 -17.02 16.65 -12.55
CA SER A 89 -17.40 17.75 -13.45
C SER A 89 -17.02 19.14 -12.95
N PHE A 90 -16.98 19.35 -11.62
CA PHE A 90 -16.51 20.62 -11.04
C PHE A 90 -14.97 20.67 -11.03
N LEU A 91 -14.32 19.58 -10.64
CA LEU A 91 -12.86 19.50 -10.59
C LEU A 91 -12.24 19.71 -11.98
N ASP A 92 -12.76 19.05 -13.01
CA ASP A 92 -12.37 19.22 -14.42
C ASP A 92 -12.53 20.66 -14.90
N SER A 93 -13.46 21.42 -14.32
CA SER A 93 -13.72 22.82 -14.70
C SER A 93 -12.72 23.81 -14.13
N ILE A 94 -11.92 23.44 -13.12
CA ILE A 94 -10.95 24.34 -12.47
C ILE A 94 -9.87 24.77 -13.46
N TYR A 95 -9.34 23.82 -14.23
CA TYR A 95 -8.34 24.07 -15.27
C TYR A 95 -8.91 23.95 -16.70
N GLY A 96 -10.14 23.47 -16.86
CA GLY A 96 -10.84 23.45 -18.14
C GLY A 96 -11.31 24.84 -18.58
N ASP A 97 -11.08 25.20 -19.85
CA ASP A 97 -11.60 26.43 -20.48
C ASP A 97 -13.13 26.38 -20.65
N THR A 98 -13.82 26.52 -19.52
CA THR A 98 -15.28 26.55 -19.46
C THR A 98 -15.73 27.99 -19.30
N ASN A 99 -15.88 28.67 -20.45
CA ASN A 99 -16.49 29.99 -20.63
C ASN A 99 -15.55 31.22 -20.61
N GLY A 100 -14.23 31.06 -20.78
CA GLY A 100 -13.31 32.19 -20.99
C GLY A 100 -12.99 33.03 -19.75
N GLU A 101 -13.36 32.58 -18.55
CA GLU A 101 -12.89 33.14 -17.27
C GLU A 101 -12.23 32.06 -16.43
N ASN A 102 -10.91 32.17 -16.22
CA ASN A 102 -10.13 31.22 -15.44
C ASN A 102 -10.64 31.13 -13.99
N PHE A 103 -10.49 29.96 -13.38
CA PHE A 103 -10.60 29.78 -11.94
C PHE A 103 -9.46 30.56 -11.26
N THR A 104 -9.79 31.33 -10.23
CA THR A 104 -8.84 32.24 -9.55
C THR A 104 -8.54 31.79 -8.12
N ASP A 105 -7.48 32.32 -7.51
CA ASP A 105 -7.18 32.10 -6.08
C ASP A 105 -8.37 32.42 -5.16
N LYS A 106 -9.20 33.40 -5.54
CA LYS A 106 -10.43 33.72 -4.81
C LYS A 106 -11.47 32.60 -4.94
N ASP A 107 -11.62 32.05 -6.14
CA ASP A 107 -12.55 30.94 -6.40
C ASP A 107 -12.10 29.68 -5.62
N TRP A 108 -10.80 29.42 -5.58
CA TRP A 108 -10.19 28.35 -4.76
C TRP A 108 -10.46 28.54 -3.27
N ALA A 109 -10.21 29.75 -2.75
CA ALA A 109 -10.48 30.07 -1.34
C ALA A 109 -11.98 29.97 -1.00
N ASP A 110 -12.87 30.38 -1.91
CA ASP A 110 -14.32 30.27 -1.73
C ASP A 110 -14.76 28.80 -1.72
N ALA A 111 -14.15 27.93 -2.54
CA ALA A 111 -14.42 26.48 -2.55
C ALA A 111 -13.92 25.80 -1.27
N ASN A 112 -12.69 26.07 -0.86
CA ASN A 112 -12.15 25.55 0.41
C ASN A 112 -12.94 26.05 1.62
N LYS A 113 -13.56 27.24 1.57
CA LYS A 113 -14.46 27.69 2.64
C LYS A 113 -15.70 26.78 2.79
N ILE A 114 -16.17 26.17 1.72
CA ILE A 114 -17.26 25.19 1.75
C ILE A 114 -16.74 23.85 2.27
N LEU A 115 -15.67 23.33 1.66
CA LEU A 115 -15.09 22.02 1.97
C LEU A 115 -14.56 21.94 3.42
N ASN A 116 -13.91 22.99 3.93
CA ASN A 116 -13.34 23.02 5.28
C ASN A 116 -14.41 22.85 6.39
N LYS A 117 -15.70 23.04 6.10
CA LYS A 117 -16.80 22.75 7.05
C LYS A 117 -16.93 21.24 7.33
N TYR A 118 -16.38 20.42 6.45
CA TYR A 118 -16.42 18.97 6.46
C TYR A 118 -15.03 18.35 6.67
N ASP A 119 -14.03 19.16 7.04
CA ASP A 119 -12.63 18.74 7.14
C ASP A 119 -12.03 18.26 5.79
N LEU A 120 -12.48 18.85 4.67
CA LEU A 120 -12.01 18.58 3.32
C LEU A 120 -11.38 19.83 2.69
N GLU A 121 -10.52 19.66 1.68
CA GLU A 121 -9.95 20.74 0.87
C GLU A 121 -9.73 20.33 -0.59
N LEU A 122 -9.70 21.31 -1.49
CA LEU A 122 -9.16 21.17 -2.83
C LEU A 122 -7.65 20.95 -2.77
N TRP A 123 -7.17 20.06 -3.62
CA TRP A 123 -5.76 19.71 -3.69
C TRP A 123 -5.31 19.55 -5.15
N ASP A 124 -4.34 20.36 -5.55
CA ASP A 124 -3.71 20.28 -6.87
C ASP A 124 -2.67 19.16 -6.84
N ILE A 125 -2.82 18.18 -7.73
CA ILE A 125 -1.94 17.01 -7.82
C ILE A 125 -1.03 17.04 -9.05
N GLY A 126 -0.95 18.16 -9.76
CA GLY A 126 -0.19 18.32 -10.99
C GLY A 126 -0.98 17.94 -12.25
N GLU A 127 -0.33 18.12 -13.41
CA GLU A 127 -0.91 17.86 -14.75
C GLU A 127 -2.28 18.54 -15.03
N GLY A 128 -2.59 19.61 -14.29
CA GLY A 128 -3.90 20.26 -14.37
C GLY A 128 -5.04 19.43 -13.78
N MET A 129 -4.74 18.53 -12.86
CA MET A 129 -5.72 17.73 -12.11
C MET A 129 -5.87 18.26 -10.68
N VAL A 130 -7.10 18.25 -10.19
CA VAL A 130 -7.46 18.64 -8.82
C VAL A 130 -8.33 17.55 -8.22
N THR A 131 -8.07 17.19 -6.97
CA THR A 131 -8.85 16.25 -6.16
C THR A 131 -9.40 16.97 -4.92
N ILE A 132 -10.35 16.35 -4.24
CA ILE A 132 -10.77 16.71 -2.89
C ILE A 132 -10.21 15.69 -1.91
N ARG A 133 -9.42 16.16 -0.96
CA ARG A 133 -8.85 15.34 0.12
C ARG A 133 -9.28 15.82 1.50
N GLU A 134 -8.94 15.05 2.52
CA GLU A 134 -9.02 15.47 3.92
C GLU A 134 -8.01 16.56 4.26
N LEU A 135 -8.32 17.36 5.29
CA LEU A 135 -7.33 18.26 5.88
C LEU A 135 -6.15 17.46 6.45
N PRO A 136 -4.88 17.91 6.28
CA PRO A 136 -3.69 17.13 6.63
C PRO A 136 -3.62 16.78 8.13
N HIS A 137 -4.22 17.60 9.00
CA HIS A 137 -4.22 17.39 10.45
C HIS A 137 -5.39 16.51 10.95
N LEU A 138 -6.28 16.02 10.08
CA LEU A 138 -7.51 15.30 10.45
C LEU A 138 -7.23 14.13 11.39
N TYR A 139 -6.40 13.17 10.96
CA TYR A 139 -6.15 11.96 11.74
C TYR A 139 -5.41 12.26 13.04
N TYR A 140 -4.42 13.16 13.02
CA TYR A 140 -3.74 13.56 14.24
C TYR A 140 -4.72 14.15 15.25
N ASP A 141 -5.62 15.04 14.84
CA ASP A 141 -6.59 15.65 15.74
C ASP A 141 -7.62 14.68 16.31
N VAL A 142 -8.05 13.69 15.53
CA VAL A 142 -9.00 12.67 15.98
C VAL A 142 -8.34 11.69 16.95
N PHE A 143 -7.09 11.27 16.70
CA PHE A 143 -6.50 10.10 17.36
C PHE A 143 -5.41 10.40 18.40
N LYS A 144 -4.76 11.58 18.40
CA LYS A 144 -3.54 11.89 19.22
C LYS A 144 -3.63 11.60 20.72
N ASP A 145 -4.82 11.56 21.30
CA ASP A 145 -5.03 11.30 22.74
C ASP A 145 -5.51 9.86 23.04
N TYR A 146 -5.77 9.06 22.01
CA TYR A 146 -6.33 7.71 22.11
C TYR A 146 -5.35 6.61 21.69
N VAL A 147 -4.42 6.91 20.78
CA VAL A 147 -3.49 5.91 20.22
C VAL A 147 -2.22 5.72 21.05
N THR A 148 -1.46 4.70 20.68
CA THR A 148 -0.09 4.45 21.14
C THR A 148 0.89 5.59 20.78
N ASP A 149 2.02 5.66 21.48
CA ASP A 149 2.95 6.79 21.36
C ASP A 149 3.70 6.80 20.01
N ASP A 150 3.86 5.65 19.38
CA ASP A 150 4.34 5.49 18.00
C ASP A 150 3.29 5.98 17.01
N TYR A 151 2.03 5.52 17.08
CA TYR A 151 0.97 6.03 16.21
C TYR A 151 0.79 7.55 16.36
N LYS A 152 0.85 8.09 17.58
CA LYS A 152 0.76 9.53 17.81
C LYS A 152 1.86 10.31 17.09
N GLU A 153 3.11 9.83 17.16
CA GLU A 153 4.24 10.49 16.49
C GLU A 153 4.15 10.32 14.97
N TYR A 154 3.76 9.13 14.49
CA TYR A 154 3.50 8.86 13.06
C TYR A 154 2.49 9.85 12.49
N LEU A 155 1.31 9.98 13.12
CA LEU A 155 0.27 10.87 12.66
C LEU A 155 0.68 12.34 12.71
N LYS A 156 1.53 12.71 13.68
CA LYS A 156 2.07 14.07 13.80
C LYS A 156 3.05 14.38 12.67
N ILE A 157 3.92 13.43 12.33
CA ILE A 157 4.86 13.58 11.21
C ILE A 157 4.06 13.66 9.91
N TRP A 158 3.13 12.72 9.69
CA TRP A 158 2.29 12.68 8.49
C TRP A 158 1.49 13.97 8.32
N ALA A 159 0.85 14.47 9.38
CA ALA A 159 0.11 15.72 9.33
C ALA A 159 0.96 16.93 8.94
N LYS A 160 2.28 16.89 9.13
CA LYS A 160 3.21 17.94 8.68
C LYS A 160 3.68 17.71 7.24
N ASP A 161 4.04 16.47 6.91
CA ASP A 161 4.50 16.10 5.56
C ASP A 161 3.38 16.29 4.52
N ASP A 162 2.12 16.10 4.92
CA ASP A 162 0.94 16.18 4.08
C ASP A 162 0.45 17.63 3.83
N GLU A 163 1.05 18.64 4.48
CA GLU A 163 0.80 20.06 4.19
C GLU A 163 1.34 20.46 2.80
N GLU A 164 2.35 19.75 2.29
CA GLU A 164 3.03 20.06 1.04
C GLU A 164 3.18 18.79 0.19
N LEU A 165 2.61 18.82 -1.02
CA LEU A 165 2.77 17.75 -2.00
C LEU A 165 4.25 17.55 -2.29
N TYR A 166 4.78 16.32 -2.09
CA TYR A 166 6.21 16.08 -2.28
C TYR A 166 6.58 15.82 -3.75
N GLN A 167 5.66 15.24 -4.53
CA GLN A 167 5.85 14.95 -5.95
C GLN A 167 4.59 15.23 -6.77
N ALA A 168 4.77 15.71 -7.99
CA ALA A 168 3.73 15.89 -9.00
C ALA A 168 4.38 15.87 -10.40
N ASP A 169 3.65 15.45 -11.44
CA ASP A 169 4.13 15.48 -12.84
C ASP A 169 5.56 14.88 -12.96
N ALA A 170 5.75 13.66 -12.44
CA ALA A 170 7.04 12.96 -12.42
C ALA A 170 8.26 13.81 -11.93
N GLY A 171 8.03 14.72 -10.99
CA GLY A 171 9.04 15.60 -10.42
C GLY A 171 8.78 15.93 -8.95
N LEU A 172 9.82 16.36 -8.24
CA LEU A 172 9.69 16.86 -6.88
C LEU A 172 8.99 18.23 -6.85
N SER A 173 7.96 18.33 -6.03
CA SER A 173 7.24 19.57 -5.72
C SER A 173 7.84 20.31 -4.51
N ILE A 174 8.74 19.64 -3.78
CA ILE A 174 9.54 20.18 -2.68
C ILE A 174 11.03 20.23 -3.07
N SER A 175 11.83 20.98 -2.31
CA SER A 175 13.29 20.93 -2.48
C SER A 175 13.89 19.58 -2.07
N PHE A 176 15.04 19.21 -2.65
CA PHE A 176 15.81 18.06 -2.18
C PHE A 176 16.19 18.20 -0.68
N GLU A 177 16.43 19.42 -0.18
CA GLU A 177 16.71 19.67 1.24
C GLU A 177 15.53 19.24 2.15
N GLU A 178 14.29 19.54 1.76
CA GLU A 178 13.09 19.13 2.48
C GLU A 178 12.90 17.61 2.40
N LEU A 179 13.09 16.99 1.22
CA LEU A 179 13.03 15.54 1.08
C LEU A 179 14.07 14.83 1.98
N GLY A 180 15.30 15.35 2.02
CA GLY A 180 16.33 14.90 2.95
C GLY A 180 15.93 15.07 4.42
N ASP A 181 15.29 16.19 4.79
CA ASP A 181 14.81 16.38 6.16
C ASP A 181 13.64 15.45 6.52
N ARG A 182 12.77 15.08 5.56
CA ARG A 182 11.74 14.03 5.72
C ARG A 182 12.36 12.65 5.91
N ILE A 183 13.35 12.27 5.09
CA ILE A 183 14.12 11.01 5.25
C ILE A 183 14.67 10.89 6.69
N ALA A 184 15.38 11.90 7.17
CA ALA A 184 15.95 11.89 8.51
C ALA A 184 14.87 11.82 9.63
N ARG A 185 13.71 12.43 9.40
CA ARG A 185 12.56 12.40 10.34
C ARG A 185 11.98 10.99 10.46
N TRP A 186 11.77 10.30 9.34
CA TRP A 186 11.26 8.93 9.30
C TRP A 186 12.29 7.90 9.80
N GLU A 187 13.58 8.09 9.53
CA GLU A 187 14.64 7.29 10.15
C GLU A 187 14.64 7.41 11.68
N ASN A 188 14.46 8.62 12.21
CA ASN A 188 14.35 8.85 13.65
C ASN A 188 13.10 8.18 14.25
N PHE A 189 11.98 8.15 13.51
CA PHE A 189 10.78 7.42 13.92
C PHE A 189 11.08 5.93 14.09
N LEU A 190 11.67 5.29 13.07
CA LEU A 190 12.02 3.86 13.11
C LEU A 190 13.04 3.53 14.22
N ASN A 191 14.01 4.41 14.43
CA ASN A 191 14.99 4.25 15.52
C ASN A 191 14.34 4.36 16.91
N LYS A 192 13.35 5.24 17.07
CA LYS A 192 12.64 5.44 18.34
C LYS A 192 11.63 4.33 18.61
N TYR A 193 11.00 3.79 17.56
CA TYR A 193 9.95 2.77 17.66
C TYR A 193 10.25 1.53 16.79
N PRO A 194 11.34 0.79 17.07
CA PRO A 194 11.79 -0.32 16.23
C PRO A 194 10.81 -1.52 16.17
N ASN A 195 9.88 -1.60 17.14
CA ASN A 195 8.87 -2.64 17.24
C ASN A 195 7.45 -2.13 16.89
N SER A 196 7.33 -0.95 16.28
CA SER A 196 6.03 -0.42 15.84
C SER A 196 5.44 -1.29 14.74
N THR A 197 4.14 -1.52 14.77
CA THR A 197 3.40 -2.16 13.67
C THR A 197 3.37 -1.30 12.40
N LEU A 198 3.72 -0.01 12.50
CA LEU A 198 3.87 0.91 11.36
C LEU A 198 5.21 0.76 10.63
N LYS A 199 6.16 -0.03 11.17
CA LYS A 199 7.49 -0.21 10.59
C LYS A 199 7.46 -0.57 9.11
N PRO A 200 6.63 -1.52 8.61
CA PRO A 200 6.59 -1.83 7.19
C PRO A 200 6.20 -0.61 6.35
N LYS A 201 5.09 0.06 6.71
CA LYS A 201 4.57 1.26 6.00
C LYS A 201 5.58 2.39 5.94
N VAL A 202 6.19 2.71 7.09
CA VAL A 202 7.22 3.78 7.17
C VAL A 202 8.48 3.39 6.40
N THR A 203 8.88 2.12 6.41
CA THR A 203 10.06 1.66 5.66
C THR A 203 9.85 1.78 4.16
N ALA A 204 8.69 1.35 3.65
CA ALA A 204 8.33 1.50 2.24
C ALA A 204 8.34 2.97 1.80
N LEU A 205 7.69 3.87 2.55
CA LEU A 205 7.71 5.31 2.30
C LEU A 205 9.14 5.88 2.27
N LEU A 206 9.92 5.57 3.30
CA LEU A 206 11.28 6.06 3.45
C LEU A 206 12.19 5.59 2.29
N ASN A 207 11.98 4.37 1.81
CA ASN A 207 12.74 3.83 0.69
C ASN A 207 12.35 4.45 -0.65
N SER A 208 11.06 4.76 -0.86
CA SER A 208 10.63 5.61 -1.98
C SER A 208 11.34 6.96 -1.95
N TYR A 209 11.32 7.64 -0.80
CA TYR A 209 12.02 8.91 -0.64
C TYR A 209 13.53 8.81 -0.90
N ARG A 210 14.18 7.73 -0.45
CA ARG A 210 15.61 7.49 -0.72
C ARG A 210 15.87 7.29 -2.21
N GLU A 211 15.00 6.57 -2.90
CA GLU A 211 15.09 6.36 -4.33
C GLU A 211 15.00 7.71 -5.08
N ASP A 212 13.93 8.48 -4.83
CA ASP A 212 13.69 9.78 -5.45
C ASP A 212 14.81 10.78 -5.11
N TYR A 213 15.33 10.74 -3.88
CA TYR A 213 16.40 11.61 -3.42
C TYR A 213 17.75 11.32 -4.09
N LEU A 214 18.03 10.05 -4.40
CA LEU A 214 19.31 9.62 -4.99
C LEU A 214 19.27 9.63 -6.52
N LEU A 215 18.21 9.07 -7.11
CA LEU A 215 18.09 8.86 -8.55
C LEU A 215 17.35 10.00 -9.26
N GLY A 216 16.65 10.85 -8.49
CA GLY A 216 15.80 11.89 -9.04
C GLY A 216 14.55 11.32 -9.72
N MET A 217 13.82 12.22 -10.35
CA MET A 217 12.64 11.90 -11.16
C MET A 217 12.78 12.51 -12.55
N GLU A 218 11.88 12.20 -13.48
CA GLU A 218 11.99 12.66 -14.88
C GLU A 218 12.11 14.19 -15.00
N ASN A 219 11.28 14.93 -14.25
CA ASN A 219 11.24 16.39 -14.29
C ASN A 219 12.16 17.05 -13.24
N THR A 220 12.74 16.27 -12.33
CA THR A 220 13.73 16.72 -11.35
C THR A 220 14.87 15.69 -11.24
N PRO A 221 15.68 15.50 -12.30
CA PRO A 221 16.70 14.46 -12.32
C PRO A 221 17.90 14.85 -11.45
N THR A 222 18.53 13.86 -10.81
CA THR A 222 19.81 14.05 -10.08
C THR A 222 21.02 13.73 -10.96
N LEU A 223 20.79 13.16 -12.15
CA LEU A 223 21.80 12.80 -13.14
C LEU A 223 21.57 13.57 -14.44
N ASP A 224 22.64 14.07 -15.05
CA ASP A 224 22.66 14.66 -16.39
C ASP A 224 23.76 13.99 -17.23
N GLY A 225 23.59 13.98 -18.56
CA GLY A 225 24.46 13.32 -19.52
C GLY A 225 24.01 11.89 -19.86
N GLY A 226 24.92 11.08 -20.42
CA GLY A 226 24.62 9.73 -20.92
C GLY A 226 24.09 9.67 -22.35
N TYR A 227 23.89 10.82 -22.99
CA TYR A 227 23.52 10.98 -24.40
C TYR A 227 24.67 11.63 -25.20
N ASP A 228 24.73 11.40 -26.51
CA ASP A 228 25.68 12.06 -27.43
C ASP A 228 27.18 12.01 -27.03
N ASN A 229 27.59 10.96 -26.31
CA ASN A 229 28.93 10.82 -25.69
C ASN A 229 29.24 11.84 -24.58
N ILE A 230 28.23 12.49 -24.01
CA ILE A 230 28.35 13.31 -22.81
C ILE A 230 28.41 12.35 -21.61
N PRO A 231 29.46 12.43 -20.76
CA PRO A 231 29.55 11.61 -19.57
C PRO A 231 28.39 11.89 -18.61
N ILE A 232 27.90 10.86 -17.94
CA ILE A 232 26.96 11.04 -16.82
C ILE A 232 27.67 11.86 -15.74
N THR A 233 26.95 12.83 -15.18
CA THR A 233 27.34 13.70 -14.08
C THR A 233 26.19 13.82 -13.08
N VAL A 234 26.50 14.08 -11.82
CA VAL A 234 25.51 14.38 -10.79
C VAL A 234 25.21 15.87 -10.81
N ASP A 235 23.93 16.22 -10.75
CA ASP A 235 23.46 17.60 -10.69
C ASP A 235 24.13 18.38 -9.53
N GLU A 236 24.41 19.67 -9.76
CA GLU A 236 25.14 20.48 -8.79
C GLU A 236 24.32 20.81 -7.54
N GLU A 237 23.00 20.95 -7.66
CA GLU A 237 22.10 21.19 -6.53
C GLU A 237 21.98 19.92 -5.69
N ALA A 238 21.71 18.77 -6.34
CA ALA A 238 21.67 17.47 -5.68
C ALA A 238 22.98 17.17 -4.94
N LYS A 239 24.14 17.42 -5.57
CA LYS A 239 25.44 17.21 -4.95
C LYS A 239 25.68 18.09 -3.71
N LYS A 240 25.29 19.38 -3.76
CA LYS A 240 25.38 20.29 -2.59
C LYS A 240 24.48 19.81 -1.47
N GLU A 241 23.30 19.30 -1.81
CA GLU A 241 22.37 18.76 -0.85
C GLU A 241 22.90 17.47 -0.20
N TYR A 242 23.52 16.58 -0.96
CA TYR A 242 24.19 15.39 -0.40
C TYR A 242 25.30 15.77 0.60
N ASP A 243 26.12 16.77 0.28
CA ASP A 243 27.13 17.30 1.20
C ASP A 243 26.49 17.88 2.48
N ARG A 244 25.37 18.62 2.34
CA ARG A 244 24.59 19.14 3.49
C ARG A 244 24.08 17.99 4.35
N PHE A 245 23.42 17.01 3.74
CA PHE A 245 22.79 15.88 4.42
C PHE A 245 23.82 15.06 5.20
N MET A 246 24.93 14.66 4.55
CA MET A 246 26.00 13.91 5.22
C MET A 246 26.62 14.67 6.40
N LYS A 247 26.64 16.01 6.35
CA LYS A 247 27.13 16.86 7.45
C LYS A 247 26.10 17.03 8.57
N LYS A 248 24.83 17.22 8.22
CA LYS A 248 23.73 17.48 9.16
C LYS A 248 23.30 16.20 9.89
N TYR A 249 23.29 15.07 9.18
CA TYR A 249 22.85 13.76 9.66
C TYR A 249 23.93 12.67 9.46
N PRO A 250 25.12 12.79 10.08
CA PRO A 250 26.24 11.88 9.81
C PRO A 250 25.99 10.41 10.22
N ASN A 251 24.99 10.16 11.06
CA ASN A 251 24.61 8.81 11.52
C ASN A 251 23.40 8.24 10.78
N SER A 252 22.85 8.96 9.79
CA SER A 252 21.74 8.47 8.98
C SER A 252 22.21 7.28 8.12
N PRO A 253 21.48 6.15 8.08
CA PRO A 253 21.75 5.07 7.13
C PRO A 253 21.83 5.53 5.67
N THR A 254 21.07 6.56 5.30
CA THR A 254 21.09 7.15 3.95
C THR A 254 22.46 7.72 3.56
N VAL A 255 23.35 8.02 4.52
CA VAL A 255 24.73 8.48 4.21
C VAL A 255 25.52 7.42 3.45
N GLU A 256 25.36 6.13 3.77
CA GLU A 256 26.04 5.06 3.05
C GLU A 256 25.45 4.83 1.66
N LEU A 257 24.14 5.06 1.49
CA LEU A 257 23.50 5.06 0.17
C LEU A 257 24.02 6.20 -0.72
N ILE A 258 24.13 7.41 -0.18
CA ILE A 258 24.69 8.58 -0.89
C ILE A 258 26.11 8.28 -1.38
N LYS A 259 26.97 7.76 -0.50
CA LYS A 259 28.36 7.41 -0.88
C LYS A 259 28.38 6.36 -1.98
N TYR A 260 27.57 5.31 -1.83
CA TYR A 260 27.48 4.24 -2.83
C TYR A 260 26.97 4.76 -4.18
N PHE A 261 25.97 5.64 -4.18
CA PHE A 261 25.50 6.32 -5.40
C PHE A 261 26.61 7.14 -6.04
N LEU A 262 27.30 8.01 -5.29
CA LEU A 262 28.39 8.84 -5.79
C LEU A 262 29.61 8.04 -6.30
N GLU A 263 29.80 6.81 -5.83
CA GLU A 263 30.83 5.90 -6.32
C GLU A 263 30.42 5.19 -7.63
N ASN A 264 29.11 5.04 -7.89
CA ASN A 264 28.59 4.17 -8.95
C ASN A 264 27.73 4.89 -10.00
N TYR A 265 27.45 6.20 -9.88
CA TYR A 265 26.51 6.93 -10.74
C TYR A 265 26.78 6.88 -12.25
N GLN A 266 28.02 6.53 -12.65
CA GLN A 266 28.39 6.35 -14.06
C GLN A 266 28.05 4.96 -14.61
N ASN A 267 27.53 4.05 -13.78
CA ASN A 267 27.09 2.74 -14.21
C ASN A 267 25.75 2.87 -14.94
N ASN A 268 25.62 2.22 -16.10
CA ASN A 268 24.39 2.22 -16.89
C ASN A 268 23.21 1.57 -16.13
N ASP A 269 23.50 0.68 -15.18
CA ASP A 269 22.51 -0.03 -14.36
C ASP A 269 22.34 0.61 -12.97
N ILE A 270 22.65 1.91 -12.81
CA ILE A 270 22.64 2.60 -11.51
C ILE A 270 21.29 2.48 -10.78
N TYR A 271 20.16 2.53 -11.49
CA TYR A 271 18.84 2.39 -10.90
C TYR A 271 18.68 1.04 -10.20
N ASP A 272 19.04 -0.05 -10.87
CA ASP A 272 18.97 -1.40 -10.31
C ASP A 272 19.94 -1.56 -9.15
N LEU A 273 21.15 -0.98 -9.24
CA LEU A 273 22.14 -1.04 -8.16
C LEU A 273 21.65 -0.36 -6.88
N ILE A 274 21.05 0.83 -6.99
CA ILE A 274 20.52 1.56 -5.83
C ILE A 274 19.31 0.83 -5.24
N ARG A 275 18.36 0.42 -6.07
CA ARG A 275 17.19 -0.35 -5.63
C ARG A 275 17.60 -1.64 -4.93
N ASN A 276 18.50 -2.42 -5.53
CA ASN A 276 19.02 -3.65 -4.92
C ASN A 276 19.72 -3.36 -3.58
N LYS A 277 20.46 -2.25 -3.47
CA LYS A 277 21.10 -1.87 -2.20
C LYS A 277 20.07 -1.52 -1.13
N ILE A 278 19.07 -0.72 -1.47
CA ILE A 278 17.97 -0.36 -0.55
C ILE A 278 17.23 -1.61 -0.09
N LEU A 279 16.84 -2.47 -1.03
CA LEU A 279 16.11 -3.70 -0.75
C LEU A 279 16.87 -4.62 0.20
N ASN A 280 18.16 -4.86 -0.08
CA ASN A 280 18.99 -5.73 0.75
C ASN A 280 19.28 -5.15 2.14
N GLU A 281 19.33 -3.82 2.29
CA GLU A 281 19.63 -3.17 3.57
C GLU A 281 18.39 -2.93 4.45
N PHE A 282 17.23 -2.66 3.86
CA PHE A 282 16.06 -2.17 4.59
C PHE A 282 14.79 -3.03 4.45
N GLU A 283 14.67 -3.86 3.41
CA GLU A 283 13.40 -4.54 3.08
C GLU A 283 13.47 -6.06 3.14
N LEU A 284 14.68 -6.64 3.20
CA LEU A 284 14.84 -8.09 3.19
C LEU A 284 14.13 -8.77 4.38
N ASP A 285 14.18 -8.17 5.56
CA ASP A 285 13.47 -8.69 6.73
C ASP A 285 11.95 -8.59 6.56
N LEU A 286 11.43 -7.50 5.99
CA LEU A 286 9.99 -7.33 5.70
C LEU A 286 9.51 -8.38 4.68
N THR A 287 10.30 -8.60 3.64
CA THR A 287 10.06 -9.62 2.62
C THR A 287 10.04 -11.02 3.24
N LYS A 288 10.98 -11.29 4.16
CA LYS A 288 11.06 -12.55 4.89
C LYS A 288 9.86 -12.76 5.81
N GLU A 289 9.45 -11.74 6.56
CA GLU A 289 8.27 -11.78 7.42
C GLU A 289 7.00 -12.06 6.60
N ALA A 290 6.76 -11.29 5.53
CA ALA A 290 5.61 -11.48 4.64
C ALA A 290 5.61 -12.87 3.97
N LEU A 291 6.77 -13.38 3.56
CA LEU A 291 6.86 -14.75 3.03
C LEU A 291 6.51 -15.77 4.13
N SER A 292 6.99 -15.57 5.35
CA SER A 292 6.76 -16.47 6.49
C SER A 292 5.26 -16.57 6.81
N GLU A 293 4.55 -15.45 6.84
CA GLU A 293 3.10 -15.39 7.10
C GLU A 293 2.27 -16.18 6.08
N ASN A 294 2.73 -16.24 4.83
CA ASN A 294 1.93 -16.74 3.72
C ASN A 294 2.33 -18.14 3.23
N LEU A 295 3.61 -18.53 3.41
CA LEU A 295 4.19 -19.69 2.78
C LEU A 295 3.49 -21.01 3.16
N GLY A 296 3.12 -21.21 4.43
CA GLY A 296 2.52 -22.48 4.87
C GLY A 296 1.22 -22.80 4.15
N ARG A 297 0.32 -21.81 4.07
CA ARG A 297 -0.92 -21.88 3.26
C ARG A 297 -0.62 -22.19 1.81
N VAL A 298 0.30 -21.43 1.20
CA VAL A 298 0.61 -21.56 -0.23
C VAL A 298 1.15 -22.95 -0.53
N LEU A 299 2.09 -23.48 0.27
CA LEU A 299 2.60 -24.83 0.09
C LEU A 299 1.51 -25.90 0.27
N ALA A 300 0.58 -25.72 1.22
CA ALA A 300 -0.55 -26.63 1.40
C ALA A 300 -1.51 -26.62 0.21
N ILE A 301 -1.82 -25.44 -0.33
CA ILE A 301 -2.64 -25.27 -1.54
C ILE A 301 -1.95 -25.94 -2.73
N GLN A 302 -0.65 -25.68 -2.91
CA GLN A 302 0.13 -26.23 -4.01
C GLN A 302 0.24 -27.75 -3.96
N ASP A 303 0.44 -28.30 -2.76
CA ASP A 303 0.48 -29.74 -2.59
C ASP A 303 -0.91 -30.38 -2.84
N ASN A 304 -1.98 -29.78 -2.31
CA ASN A 304 -3.35 -30.23 -2.62
C ASN A 304 -3.69 -30.12 -4.12
N PHE A 305 -3.24 -29.05 -4.78
CA PHE A 305 -3.41 -28.85 -6.21
C PHE A 305 -2.69 -29.95 -6.99
N ASN A 306 -1.46 -30.27 -6.60
CA ASN A 306 -0.69 -31.34 -7.22
C ASN A 306 -1.33 -32.71 -7.02
N GLU A 307 -1.77 -33.02 -5.79
CA GLU A 307 -2.38 -34.31 -5.44
C GLU A 307 -3.78 -34.52 -6.01
N LYS A 308 -4.56 -33.46 -6.22
CA LYS A 308 -5.99 -33.57 -6.59
C LYS A 308 -6.24 -33.26 -8.06
N ILE A 309 -5.44 -32.37 -8.64
CA ILE A 309 -5.59 -31.92 -10.03
C ILE A 309 -4.51 -32.56 -10.90
N PHE A 310 -3.22 -32.43 -10.55
CA PHE A 310 -2.10 -33.05 -11.28
C PHE A 310 -1.93 -34.57 -11.01
N THR A 311 -3.03 -35.32 -11.01
CA THR A 311 -3.00 -36.78 -10.80
C THR A 311 -2.65 -37.59 -12.05
N SER A 312 -2.61 -36.97 -13.25
CA SER A 312 -2.33 -37.63 -14.53
C SER A 312 -1.36 -36.83 -15.41
N ALA A 313 -0.62 -37.52 -16.30
CA ALA A 313 0.42 -36.94 -17.16
C ALA A 313 -0.09 -36.17 -18.40
N ASP A 314 -1.39 -35.87 -18.49
CA ASP A 314 -2.06 -35.39 -19.72
C ASP A 314 -2.57 -33.93 -19.63
N TRP A 315 -2.01 -33.13 -18.72
CA TRP A 315 -2.39 -31.71 -18.62
C TRP A 315 -1.62 -30.88 -19.64
N THR A 316 -2.35 -30.03 -20.37
CA THR A 316 -1.82 -29.10 -21.35
C THR A 316 -2.12 -27.67 -20.93
N VAL A 317 -1.13 -26.80 -21.05
CA VAL A 317 -1.33 -25.34 -20.98
C VAL A 317 -1.56 -24.84 -22.41
N ASN A 318 -2.72 -24.28 -22.67
CA ASN A 318 -3.09 -23.68 -23.95
C ASN A 318 -3.04 -22.15 -23.83
N LEU A 319 -2.12 -21.54 -24.59
CA LEU A 319 -1.89 -20.11 -24.59
C LEU A 319 -2.92 -19.35 -25.45
N ASP A 320 -3.55 -20.02 -26.43
CA ASP A 320 -4.52 -19.35 -27.33
C ASP A 320 -5.83 -19.02 -26.62
N ASP A 321 -6.21 -19.83 -25.62
CA ASP A 321 -7.43 -19.65 -24.83
C ASP A 321 -7.19 -19.49 -23.33
N ASN A 322 -5.92 -19.28 -22.93
CA ASN A 322 -5.48 -19.09 -21.55
C ASN A 322 -6.04 -20.13 -20.59
N THR A 323 -5.86 -21.42 -20.91
CA THR A 323 -6.34 -22.50 -20.03
C THR A 323 -5.33 -23.60 -19.72
N PHE A 324 -5.46 -24.13 -18.51
CA PHE A 324 -4.83 -25.35 -18.05
C PHE A 324 -5.89 -26.46 -18.06
N SER A 325 -5.72 -27.45 -18.94
CA SER A 325 -6.78 -28.42 -19.21
C SER A 325 -6.27 -29.83 -19.49
N ASN A 326 -7.13 -30.81 -19.25
CA ASN A 326 -7.01 -32.17 -19.74
C ASN A 326 -8.32 -32.58 -20.44
N ALA A 327 -8.50 -33.86 -20.75
CA ALA A 327 -9.71 -34.35 -21.41
C ALA A 327 -11.02 -34.21 -20.60
N LYS A 328 -10.94 -33.95 -19.28
CA LYS A 328 -12.08 -33.92 -18.35
C LYS A 328 -12.36 -32.54 -17.77
N GLU A 329 -11.31 -31.79 -17.50
CA GLU A 329 -11.33 -30.58 -16.70
C GLU A 329 -10.55 -29.46 -17.41
N LYS A 330 -11.01 -28.24 -17.20
CA LYS A 330 -10.45 -27.04 -17.82
C LYS A 330 -10.53 -25.90 -16.82
N TYR A 331 -9.37 -25.31 -16.51
CA TYR A 331 -9.23 -24.20 -15.59
C TYR A 331 -8.63 -22.99 -16.32
N PRO A 332 -9.09 -21.77 -16.01
CA PRO A 332 -8.44 -20.56 -16.51
C PRO A 332 -7.04 -20.41 -15.93
N ILE A 333 -6.14 -19.83 -16.73
CA ILE A 333 -4.83 -19.38 -16.29
C ILE A 333 -4.63 -17.90 -16.57
N GLU A 334 -3.77 -17.28 -15.77
CA GLU A 334 -3.30 -15.91 -16.00
C GLU A 334 -1.81 -15.86 -15.70
N PHE A 335 -1.03 -15.30 -16.63
CA PHE A 335 0.41 -15.14 -16.44
C PHE A 335 0.67 -14.02 -15.44
N ILE A 336 1.61 -14.26 -14.54
CA ILE A 336 2.01 -13.28 -13.52
C ILE A 336 3.38 -12.69 -13.82
N GLY A 337 4.26 -13.44 -14.47
CA GLY A 337 5.58 -12.92 -14.79
C GLY A 337 6.58 -14.00 -15.16
N THR A 338 7.80 -13.56 -15.37
CA THR A 338 8.91 -14.37 -15.86
C THR A 338 10.11 -14.23 -14.94
N ALA A 339 10.70 -15.36 -14.56
CA ALA A 339 12.01 -15.40 -13.92
C ALA A 339 13.09 -15.71 -14.96
N ILE A 340 14.11 -14.87 -15.08
CA ILE A 340 15.22 -15.03 -16.05
C ILE A 340 16.51 -15.25 -15.29
N LEU A 341 17.19 -16.38 -15.52
CA LEU A 341 18.49 -16.67 -14.94
C LEU A 341 19.60 -16.05 -15.79
N LYS A 342 20.31 -15.07 -15.23
CA LYS A 342 21.49 -14.45 -15.84
C LYS A 342 22.70 -15.41 -15.78
N GLU A 343 23.68 -15.18 -16.66
CA GLU A 343 24.93 -15.96 -16.71
C GLU A 343 25.74 -15.92 -15.40
N ASN A 344 25.62 -14.84 -14.62
CA ASN A 344 26.28 -14.67 -13.33
C ASN A 344 25.56 -15.41 -12.17
N GLY A 345 24.45 -16.09 -12.44
CA GLY A 345 23.65 -16.84 -11.47
C GLY A 345 22.55 -16.03 -10.78
N GLU A 346 22.41 -14.74 -11.09
CA GLU A 346 21.34 -13.89 -10.57
C GLU A 346 20.03 -14.18 -11.31
N THR A 347 18.90 -14.01 -10.63
CA THR A 347 17.57 -14.15 -11.24
C THR A 347 16.89 -12.80 -11.31
N ILE A 348 16.46 -12.39 -12.50
CA ILE A 348 15.60 -11.22 -12.69
C ILE A 348 14.16 -11.69 -12.68
N TRP A 349 13.31 -11.02 -11.91
CA TRP A 349 11.87 -11.10 -12.06
C TRP A 349 11.36 -9.97 -12.96
N ILE A 350 10.44 -10.30 -13.86
CA ILE A 350 9.72 -9.32 -14.69
C ILE A 350 8.23 -9.66 -14.60
N TRP A 351 7.43 -8.71 -14.14
CA TRP A 351 5.97 -8.87 -14.12
C TRP A 351 5.38 -8.90 -15.52
N GLU A 352 4.32 -9.68 -15.69
CA GLU A 352 3.49 -9.61 -16.89
C GLU A 352 2.56 -8.40 -16.80
N ASP A 353 2.23 -7.79 -17.94
CA ASP A 353 1.19 -6.76 -18.04
C ASP A 353 -0.20 -7.42 -17.97
N SER A 354 -0.58 -7.89 -16.78
CA SER A 354 -1.84 -8.57 -16.52
C SER A 354 -2.63 -7.92 -15.38
N SER A 355 -3.96 -8.12 -15.39
CA SER A 355 -4.84 -7.63 -14.34
C SER A 355 -4.42 -8.14 -12.96
N LEU A 356 -4.05 -9.41 -12.88
CA LEU A 356 -3.62 -10.04 -11.65
C LEU A 356 -2.27 -9.52 -11.18
N ALA A 357 -1.29 -9.32 -12.07
CA ALA A 357 -0.02 -8.71 -11.69
C ALA A 357 -0.23 -7.32 -11.08
N THR A 358 -1.09 -6.51 -11.72
CA THR A 358 -1.47 -5.17 -11.23
C THR A 358 -2.13 -5.25 -9.85
N GLU A 359 -3.04 -6.22 -9.64
CA GLU A 359 -3.72 -6.43 -8.36
C GLU A 359 -2.75 -6.89 -7.26
N ILE A 360 -1.80 -7.77 -7.58
CA ILE A 360 -0.74 -8.20 -6.65
C ILE A 360 0.12 -6.99 -6.26
N GLN A 361 0.57 -6.20 -7.23
CA GLN A 361 1.39 -5.02 -6.98
C GLN A 361 0.64 -3.98 -6.13
N ALA A 362 -0.64 -3.72 -6.41
CA ALA A 362 -1.48 -2.82 -5.62
C ALA A 362 -1.67 -3.32 -4.19
N THR A 363 -1.98 -4.62 -4.02
CA THR A 363 -2.14 -5.25 -2.70
C THR A 363 -0.82 -5.22 -1.92
N ALA A 364 0.31 -5.44 -2.59
CA ALA A 364 1.63 -5.35 -1.99
C ALA A 364 1.97 -3.92 -1.54
N GLY A 365 1.62 -2.90 -2.34
CA GLY A 365 1.78 -1.50 -1.96
C GLY A 365 1.00 -1.16 -0.70
N ASN A 366 -0.26 -1.60 -0.62
CA ASN A 366 -1.11 -1.42 0.55
C ASN A 366 -0.57 -2.13 1.81
N ASN A 367 0.06 -3.30 1.61
CA ASN A 367 0.66 -4.10 2.68
C ASN A 367 2.13 -3.76 2.96
N ALA A 368 2.69 -2.75 2.28
CA ALA A 368 4.08 -2.33 2.37
C ALA A 368 5.09 -3.48 2.16
N ILE A 369 4.96 -4.19 1.03
CA ILE A 369 5.87 -5.26 0.58
C ILE A 369 6.57 -4.80 -0.72
N PRO A 370 7.62 -3.97 -0.64
CA PRO A 370 8.08 -3.19 -1.79
C PRO A 370 8.72 -4.04 -2.89
N ILE A 371 9.34 -5.18 -2.54
CA ILE A 371 9.87 -6.13 -3.53
C ILE A 371 8.82 -6.57 -4.56
N LEU A 372 7.54 -6.61 -4.19
CA LEU A 372 6.47 -6.99 -5.13
C LEU A 372 6.03 -5.81 -5.99
N THR A 373 6.31 -4.55 -5.64
CA THR A 373 5.80 -3.37 -6.36
C THR A 373 6.65 -2.97 -7.57
N TYR A 374 7.91 -3.41 -7.63
CA TYR A 374 8.79 -3.14 -8.77
C TYR A 374 8.40 -3.96 -10.00
N ASN A 375 8.25 -3.32 -11.17
CA ASN A 375 7.90 -3.98 -12.43
C ASN A 375 8.94 -5.02 -12.90
N SER A 376 10.23 -4.74 -12.65
CA SER A 376 11.32 -5.69 -12.86
C SER A 376 12.45 -5.41 -11.89
N PHE A 377 13.07 -6.45 -11.35
CA PHE A 377 14.17 -6.30 -10.40
C PHE A 377 14.94 -7.63 -10.24
N GLU A 378 16.13 -7.55 -9.64
CA GLU A 378 16.91 -8.74 -9.29
C GLU A 378 16.41 -9.35 -7.99
N LEU A 379 16.10 -10.65 -8.00
CA LEU A 379 15.69 -11.35 -6.80
C LEU A 379 16.82 -11.34 -5.75
N PRO A 380 16.49 -11.16 -4.45
CA PRO A 380 17.45 -11.27 -3.38
C PRO A 380 18.23 -12.59 -3.44
N LYS A 381 19.50 -12.58 -3.04
CA LYS A 381 20.37 -13.78 -3.10
C LYS A 381 19.78 -15.01 -2.40
N ASN A 382 18.97 -14.81 -1.37
CA ASN A 382 18.34 -15.89 -0.59
C ASN A 382 16.90 -16.20 -1.04
N MET A 383 16.43 -15.60 -2.13
CA MET A 383 15.07 -15.76 -2.64
C MET A 383 15.09 -16.44 -4.01
N SER A 384 14.49 -17.62 -4.08
CA SER A 384 14.22 -18.27 -5.36
C SER A 384 12.99 -17.67 -6.04
N ALA A 385 12.87 -17.82 -7.36
CA ALA A 385 11.66 -17.44 -8.09
C ALA A 385 10.39 -18.12 -7.53
N ASN A 386 10.48 -19.39 -7.11
CA ASN A 386 9.36 -20.07 -6.45
C ASN A 386 9.00 -19.44 -5.10
N ALA A 387 9.97 -18.97 -4.32
CA ALA A 387 9.71 -18.25 -3.07
C ALA A 387 9.04 -16.90 -3.34
N PHE A 388 9.54 -16.17 -4.33
CA PHE A 388 8.93 -14.91 -4.77
C PHE A 388 7.48 -15.10 -5.23
N VAL A 389 7.23 -16.09 -6.09
CA VAL A 389 5.87 -16.39 -6.59
C VAL A 389 4.96 -16.87 -5.46
N SER A 390 5.49 -17.59 -4.48
CA SER A 390 4.73 -17.98 -3.29
C SER A 390 4.32 -16.77 -2.46
N LEU A 391 5.21 -15.79 -2.29
CA LEU A 391 4.89 -14.52 -1.65
C LEU A 391 3.82 -13.75 -2.45
N ALA A 392 4.03 -13.56 -3.75
CA ALA A 392 3.11 -12.88 -4.66
C ALA A 392 1.69 -13.46 -4.65
N CYS A 393 1.56 -14.79 -4.80
CA CYS A 393 0.25 -15.45 -4.76
C CYS A 393 -0.32 -15.50 -3.34
N GLY A 394 0.55 -15.47 -2.32
CA GLY A 394 0.17 -15.44 -0.93
C GLY A 394 -0.65 -14.19 -0.60
N ILE A 395 -0.18 -13.01 -0.98
CA ILE A 395 -0.73 -11.75 -0.48
C ILE A 395 -2.16 -11.45 -0.93
N LEU A 396 -2.65 -12.06 -2.02
CA LEU A 396 -4.03 -11.86 -2.48
C LEU A 396 -5.06 -12.63 -1.66
N HIS A 397 -4.66 -13.62 -0.86
CA HIS A 397 -5.54 -14.55 -0.13
C HIS A 397 -6.58 -15.29 -1.01
N ASP A 398 -6.47 -15.19 -2.33
CA ASP A 398 -7.39 -15.79 -3.27
C ASP A 398 -7.24 -17.30 -3.37
N LYS A 399 -8.31 -17.93 -3.87
CA LYS A 399 -8.37 -19.36 -4.16
C LYS A 399 -7.66 -19.68 -5.49
N ILE A 400 -6.35 -19.47 -5.50
CA ILE A 400 -5.47 -19.71 -6.64
C ILE A 400 -4.35 -20.70 -6.29
N ALA A 401 -3.89 -21.43 -7.30
CA ALA A 401 -2.65 -22.20 -7.29
C ALA A 401 -1.73 -21.62 -8.38
N PHE A 402 -0.44 -21.97 -8.40
CA PHE A 402 0.46 -21.52 -9.46
C PHE A 402 1.28 -22.66 -10.05
N SER A 403 1.79 -22.47 -11.26
CA SER A 403 2.76 -23.35 -11.88
C SER A 403 3.65 -22.53 -12.81
N GLY A 404 4.63 -23.17 -13.43
CA GLY A 404 5.41 -22.52 -14.46
C GLY A 404 5.85 -23.47 -15.56
N ILE A 405 6.18 -22.86 -16.70
CA ILE A 405 6.67 -23.55 -17.89
C ILE A 405 8.09 -23.08 -18.15
N ASP A 406 8.97 -24.05 -18.34
CA ASP A 406 10.36 -23.81 -18.71
C ASP A 406 10.43 -23.22 -20.13
N TYR A 407 11.12 -22.10 -20.24
CA TYR A 407 11.42 -21.43 -21.49
C TYR A 407 12.92 -21.58 -21.82
N THR A 408 13.27 -22.84 -22.10
CA THR A 408 14.64 -23.34 -22.29
C THR A 408 15.48 -22.58 -23.32
N GLU A 409 14.88 -21.97 -24.34
CA GLU A 409 15.63 -21.23 -25.38
C GLU A 409 16.23 -19.90 -24.88
N LYS A 410 15.75 -19.34 -23.75
CA LYS A 410 16.26 -18.07 -23.17
C LYS A 410 16.66 -18.16 -21.70
N GLY A 411 16.68 -19.35 -21.10
CA GLY A 411 17.14 -19.54 -19.72
C GLY A 411 16.20 -18.95 -18.66
N GLY A 412 14.88 -19.02 -18.87
CA GLY A 412 13.89 -18.49 -17.93
C GLY A 412 12.67 -19.39 -17.74
N MET A 413 11.83 -19.04 -16.76
CA MET A 413 10.59 -19.75 -16.43
C MET A 413 9.42 -18.75 -16.44
N TYR A 414 8.38 -19.06 -17.21
CA TYR A 414 7.12 -18.33 -17.15
C TYR A 414 6.28 -18.87 -16.01
N TYR A 415 5.72 -17.98 -15.20
CA TYR A 415 4.81 -18.34 -14.12
C TYR A 415 3.39 -17.90 -14.45
N PHE A 416 2.45 -18.77 -14.13
CA PHE A 416 1.03 -18.50 -14.27
C PHE A 416 0.27 -19.05 -13.07
N VAL A 417 -0.84 -18.39 -12.74
CA VAL A 417 -1.79 -18.89 -11.75
C VAL A 417 -2.86 -19.72 -12.42
N VAL A 418 -3.48 -20.61 -11.66
CA VAL A 418 -4.65 -21.39 -12.03
C VAL A 418 -5.77 -21.02 -11.05
N SER A 419 -6.89 -20.54 -11.58
CA SER A 419 -8.03 -20.10 -10.76
C SER A 419 -9.28 -20.97 -10.99
N LYS A 420 -10.36 -20.70 -10.25
CA LYS A 420 -11.61 -21.48 -10.26
C LYS A 420 -11.39 -22.97 -9.94
N LEU A 421 -10.42 -23.24 -9.08
CA LEU A 421 -10.10 -24.60 -8.63
C LEU A 421 -11.16 -25.12 -7.65
N PRO A 422 -11.33 -26.44 -7.52
CA PRO A 422 -12.26 -27.02 -6.54
C PRO A 422 -11.89 -26.63 -5.10
N GLU A 423 -12.89 -26.44 -4.25
CA GLU A 423 -12.72 -26.12 -2.81
C GLU A 423 -11.82 -27.11 -2.05
N THR A 424 -11.74 -28.35 -2.55
CA THR A 424 -10.85 -29.37 -1.98
C THR A 424 -9.38 -28.97 -2.07
N VAL A 425 -8.97 -28.14 -3.03
CA VAL A 425 -7.59 -27.63 -3.15
C VAL A 425 -7.23 -26.72 -1.97
N PHE A 426 -8.20 -25.93 -1.49
CA PHE A 426 -8.01 -24.94 -0.42
C PHE A 426 -8.35 -25.46 0.97
N SER A 427 -8.57 -26.76 1.10
CA SER A 427 -8.95 -27.38 2.37
C SER A 427 -7.76 -27.52 3.32
N PRO A 428 -7.98 -27.41 4.65
CA PRO A 428 -6.99 -27.71 5.67
C PRO A 428 -6.34 -29.08 5.46
N VAL A 429 -5.09 -29.21 5.91
CA VAL A 429 -4.29 -30.43 5.83
C VAL A 429 -4.28 -31.18 7.16
N ALA A 430 -4.16 -32.51 7.06
CA ALA A 430 -4.02 -33.38 8.23
C ALA A 430 -2.63 -33.22 8.87
N ILE A 431 -2.52 -33.64 10.14
CA ILE A 431 -1.33 -33.45 10.99
C ILE A 431 -0.01 -33.87 10.32
N LYS A 432 0.03 -35.03 9.66
CA LYS A 432 1.23 -35.51 8.97
C LYS A 432 1.65 -34.57 7.84
N LYS A 433 0.70 -34.15 7.02
CA LYS A 433 0.95 -33.26 5.89
C LYS A 433 1.34 -31.86 6.35
N PHE A 434 0.77 -31.39 7.47
CA PHE A 434 1.21 -30.16 8.12
C PHE A 434 2.68 -30.23 8.55
N ALA A 435 3.09 -31.33 9.19
CA ALA A 435 4.48 -31.55 9.59
C ALA A 435 5.42 -31.63 8.37
N ASP A 436 5.06 -32.40 7.34
CA ASP A 436 5.85 -32.54 6.11
C ASP A 436 6.06 -31.16 5.42
N ILE A 437 5.00 -30.34 5.33
CA ILE A 437 5.08 -28.98 4.78
C ILE A 437 5.96 -28.08 5.66
N THR A 438 5.85 -28.20 6.98
CA THR A 438 6.66 -27.42 7.92
C THR A 438 8.14 -27.75 7.77
N GLU A 439 8.50 -29.03 7.70
CA GLU A 439 9.87 -29.48 7.47
C GLU A 439 10.41 -29.01 6.11
N LEU A 440 9.58 -29.09 5.07
CA LEU A 440 9.93 -28.62 3.73
C LEU A 440 10.22 -27.11 3.73
N ALA A 441 9.36 -26.33 4.40
CA ALA A 441 9.47 -24.88 4.45
C ALA A 441 10.78 -24.44 5.13
N ILE A 442 11.04 -24.93 6.36
CA ILE A 442 12.23 -24.53 7.13
C ILE A 442 13.54 -25.03 6.52
N LYS A 443 13.49 -26.04 5.63
CA LYS A 443 14.67 -26.56 4.94
C LYS A 443 15.03 -25.75 3.70
N ASN A 444 14.02 -25.27 2.96
CA ASN A 444 14.23 -24.72 1.62
C ASN A 444 14.04 -23.20 1.54
N TYR A 445 13.50 -22.56 2.58
CA TYR A 445 13.18 -21.14 2.57
C TYR A 445 13.82 -20.43 3.76
N ASP A 446 14.29 -19.21 3.54
CA ASP A 446 14.77 -18.32 4.59
C ASP A 446 13.58 -17.58 5.22
N ILE A 447 12.98 -18.18 6.25
CA ILE A 447 11.74 -17.73 6.89
C ILE A 447 11.91 -17.58 8.40
N ASP A 448 11.03 -16.80 9.04
CA ASP A 448 10.86 -16.82 10.49
C ASP A 448 9.96 -18.00 10.86
N HIS A 449 10.50 -18.94 11.64
CA HIS A 449 9.82 -20.19 11.92
C HIS A 449 8.60 -20.00 12.81
N LYS A 450 8.62 -19.02 13.72
CA LYS A 450 7.50 -18.76 14.61
C LYS A 450 6.35 -18.15 13.82
N ILE A 451 6.62 -17.09 13.07
CA ILE A 451 5.63 -16.42 12.21
C ILE A 451 5.02 -17.45 11.26
N PHE A 452 5.84 -18.29 10.62
CA PHE A 452 5.38 -19.35 9.73
C PHE A 452 4.41 -20.32 10.41
N VAL A 453 4.78 -20.87 11.58
CA VAL A 453 3.96 -21.89 12.25
C VAL A 453 2.63 -21.30 12.73
N GLU A 454 2.66 -20.12 13.36
CA GLU A 454 1.44 -19.49 13.90
C GLU A 454 0.44 -19.18 12.78
N ASN A 455 0.89 -18.61 11.67
CA ASN A 455 0.04 -18.31 10.52
C ASN A 455 -0.43 -19.57 9.79
N PHE A 456 0.41 -20.59 9.68
CA PHE A 456 0.00 -21.84 9.04
C PHE A 456 -1.07 -22.57 9.88
N LEU A 457 -0.93 -22.59 11.21
CA LEU A 457 -1.94 -23.13 12.12
C LEU A 457 -3.27 -22.36 12.03
N GLU A 458 -3.19 -21.03 11.97
CA GLU A 458 -4.37 -20.17 11.82
C GLU A 458 -5.11 -20.47 10.51
N TRP A 459 -4.41 -20.48 9.37
CA TRP A 459 -5.01 -20.85 8.09
C TRP A 459 -5.62 -22.26 8.12
N ASN A 460 -4.92 -23.21 8.76
CA ASN A 460 -5.37 -24.58 8.90
C ASN A 460 -6.55 -24.73 9.89
N LYS A 461 -6.94 -23.64 10.58
CA LYS A 461 -7.99 -23.59 11.60
C LYS A 461 -7.71 -24.53 12.77
N THR A 462 -6.43 -24.72 13.08
CA THR A 462 -5.96 -25.60 14.14
C THR A 462 -5.74 -24.78 15.41
N LYS A 463 -6.43 -25.15 16.49
CA LYS A 463 -6.25 -24.49 17.78
C LYS A 463 -4.88 -24.84 18.34
N TYR A 464 -4.19 -23.87 18.94
CA TYR A 464 -2.90 -24.10 19.54
C TYR A 464 -2.69 -23.24 20.79
N GLU A 465 -1.72 -23.66 21.61
CA GLU A 465 -1.26 -22.91 22.78
C GLU A 465 0.27 -22.98 22.90
N TRP A 466 0.86 -21.90 23.39
CA TRP A 466 2.27 -21.89 23.79
C TRP A 466 2.45 -22.48 25.19
N GLN A 467 3.41 -23.37 25.35
CA GLN A 467 3.84 -23.94 26.62
C GLN A 467 5.34 -23.76 26.80
N GLY A 468 5.78 -22.58 27.21
CA GLY A 468 7.20 -22.26 27.30
C GLY A 468 7.81 -22.05 25.91
N ASP A 469 8.73 -22.91 25.51
CA ASP A 469 9.44 -22.88 24.22
C ASP A 469 8.82 -23.81 23.17
N LYS A 470 7.58 -24.26 23.36
CA LYS A 470 6.89 -25.13 22.41
C LYS A 470 5.46 -24.69 22.14
N ILE A 471 4.97 -25.03 20.95
CA ILE A 471 3.56 -24.95 20.55
C ILE A 471 2.95 -26.35 20.64
N ILE A 472 1.77 -26.45 21.26
CA ILE A 472 0.91 -27.64 21.22
C ILE A 472 -0.32 -27.31 20.39
N ALA A 473 -0.49 -28.01 19.27
CA ALA A 473 -1.61 -27.81 18.35
C ALA A 473 -2.53 -29.04 18.30
N ASP A 474 -3.84 -28.79 18.36
CA ASP A 474 -4.91 -29.81 18.40
C ASP A 474 -5.49 -30.03 17.00
N PHE A 475 -5.14 -31.15 16.37
CA PHE A 475 -5.65 -31.55 15.05
C PHE A 475 -6.94 -32.39 15.14
N GLY A 476 -7.52 -32.54 16.34
CA GLY A 476 -8.70 -33.35 16.59
C GLY A 476 -8.40 -34.85 16.69
N ASN A 477 -9.39 -35.66 17.07
CA ASN A 477 -9.29 -37.13 17.18
C ASN A 477 -8.13 -37.65 18.07
N GLU A 478 -7.74 -36.89 19.10
CA GLU A 478 -6.57 -37.15 19.96
C GLU A 478 -5.20 -36.91 19.30
N ASP A 479 -5.16 -36.49 18.02
CA ASP A 479 -3.92 -36.11 17.33
C ASP A 479 -3.42 -34.74 17.81
N LYS A 480 -2.21 -34.73 18.38
CA LYS A 480 -1.55 -33.50 18.86
C LYS A 480 -0.21 -33.32 18.19
N LEU A 481 0.00 -32.15 17.62
CA LEU A 481 1.29 -31.73 17.11
C LEU A 481 2.02 -30.95 18.20
N GLU A 482 3.21 -31.39 18.60
CA GLU A 482 4.12 -30.61 19.42
C GLU A 482 5.27 -30.09 18.55
N ILE A 483 5.46 -28.77 18.53
CA ILE A 483 6.58 -28.11 17.85
C ILE A 483 7.45 -27.46 18.92
N GLN A 484 8.65 -27.99 19.11
CA GLN A 484 9.64 -27.43 20.03
C GLN A 484 10.50 -26.40 19.31
N PHE A 485 10.73 -25.27 19.96
CA PHE A 485 11.61 -24.24 19.46
C PHE A 485 12.85 -24.11 20.34
N GLU A 486 13.97 -23.75 19.72
CA GLU A 486 15.12 -23.18 20.40
C GLU A 486 15.20 -21.68 20.12
N LYS A 487 15.72 -20.92 21.09
CA LYS A 487 15.95 -19.48 20.91
C LYS A 487 17.40 -19.26 20.47
N ILE A 488 17.59 -18.69 19.29
CA ILE A 488 18.90 -18.27 18.77
C ILE A 488 18.85 -16.76 18.65
N GLU A 489 19.63 -16.08 19.50
CA GLU A 489 19.56 -14.63 19.69
C GLU A 489 18.13 -14.20 20.06
N ASP A 490 17.47 -13.41 19.21
CA ASP A 490 16.09 -12.97 19.40
C ASP A 490 15.07 -13.74 18.54
N LYS A 491 15.51 -14.77 17.81
CA LYS A 491 14.65 -15.55 16.89
C LYS A 491 14.34 -16.94 17.42
N TYR A 492 13.14 -17.43 17.13
CA TYR A 492 12.72 -18.80 17.41
C TYR A 492 13.03 -19.68 16.20
N ARG A 493 13.68 -20.82 16.44
CA ARG A 493 13.95 -21.84 15.43
C ARG A 493 13.32 -23.15 15.85
N ILE A 494 12.63 -23.82 14.93
CA ILE A 494 12.12 -25.19 15.18
C ILE A 494 13.30 -26.12 15.41
N LYS A 495 13.27 -26.78 16.57
CA LYS A 495 14.21 -27.80 17.00
C LYS A 495 13.71 -29.20 16.68
N GLU A 496 12.42 -29.45 16.93
CA GLU A 496 11.80 -30.77 16.78
C GLU A 496 10.30 -30.63 16.52
N ILE A 497 9.76 -31.54 15.71
CA ILE A 497 8.32 -31.69 15.45
C ILE A 497 7.92 -33.11 15.88
N ILE A 498 6.90 -33.23 16.73
CA ILE A 498 6.47 -34.48 17.36
C ILE A 498 4.97 -34.67 17.07
N LEU A 499 4.61 -35.87 16.59
CA LEU A 499 3.26 -36.27 16.20
C LEU A 499 2.61 -37.21 17.22
#